data_AF-A0A9W7XWP0-F1
#
_entry.id   AF-A0A9W7XWP0-F1
#
_cell.length_a   1.000
_cell.length_b   1.000
_cell.length_c   1.000
_cell.angle_alpha   90.00
_cell.angle_beta   90.00
_cell.angle_gamma   90.00
#
_symmetry.space_group_name_H-M   'P 1'
#
loop_
_entity.id
_entity.type
_entity.pdbx_description
1 polymer ?
#
loop_
_entity_poly.entity_id
_entity_poly.type
_entity_poly.pdbx_seq_one_letter_code
_entity_poly.pdbx_strand_id
1 'polypeptide(L)'
;MLSPHLVQNTGLARTAGLKTSAKSGEHTQSAQEAAKAHSEHLKKVEEEHKRMLERYAESNTILDRYSVMPGKSSDYMSILQRITSENASEIRREKQPLVLKRISDSFVETYLPFKDNLNLREDYVNYYGDIRLGKVLEDLDRLAGAVAYKHASDANGDLAPIVFVTASVDRIDLKTTLSPNRNYRLVGTVTYVGFSSMEIHIQAQAVPEPDEPSDPEPNLVARFTMVGRDKYTGKASQVNPLLLEDESQRRLVKVSEQIKEHKKSVAQANLTKRPPSADERLVIHQLWLETSKYQNSMYGSRVNLPEDMVWLDQTIMESVTVCFPSERNVHNKIFGGYLMRLAHELSFANGSVFTQSRPSYVSLDDFSFKKPVNIGSILRLKSQVVYSEPENKTFQVAVSADVIDNMRNTAERTNTFYFNFCCPGGVVRRIVPRSYEDMMKYLEGRRRAQTGKIISKLQSEMQNQ
;
A
#
# COMPACT_ATOMS: atom_id res chain seq x y z
N MET A 1 -25.22 20.65 62.73
CA MET A 1 -24.72 21.77 63.54
C MET A 1 -23.42 22.24 62.88
N LEU A 2 -23.22 23.50 62.47
CA LEU A 2 -24.07 24.69 62.46
C LEU A 2 -23.79 25.49 61.17
N SER A 3 -24.86 25.98 60.55
CA SER A 3 -24.90 27.29 59.88
C SER A 3 -25.67 28.22 60.85
N PRO A 4 -25.85 29.55 60.64
CA PRO A 4 -25.37 30.41 59.54
C PRO A 4 -24.77 31.74 60.07
N HIS A 5 -24.62 32.75 59.20
CA HIS A 5 -25.15 34.09 59.54
C HIS A 5 -25.63 34.84 58.30
N LEU A 6 -26.90 35.23 58.35
CA LEU A 6 -27.57 36.16 57.43
C LEU A 6 -28.01 37.40 58.24
N VAL A 7 -28.64 38.37 57.55
CA VAL A 7 -29.23 39.68 57.99
C VAL A 7 -28.33 40.85 57.57
N GLN A 8 -28.60 41.63 56.51
CA GLN A 8 -29.80 42.37 56.01
C GLN A 8 -29.98 43.80 56.58
N ASN A 9 -30.58 44.65 55.73
CA ASN A 9 -31.03 46.04 55.91
C ASN A 9 -29.93 47.12 55.95
N THR A 10 -30.07 48.30 55.33
CA THR A 10 -31.08 48.91 54.42
C THR A 10 -30.30 49.93 53.54
N GLY A 11 -30.60 50.25 52.29
CA GLY A 11 -31.89 50.40 51.64
C GLY A 11 -32.12 51.88 51.28
N LEU A 12 -31.90 52.28 50.02
CA LEU A 12 -32.43 53.51 49.43
C LEU A 12 -32.41 53.42 47.90
N ALA A 13 -33.58 53.55 47.28
CA ALA A 13 -33.76 53.36 45.85
C ALA A 13 -33.57 54.66 45.06
N ARG A 14 -33.07 54.57 43.82
CA ARG A 14 -33.38 55.53 42.76
C ARG A 14 -33.41 54.86 41.37
N THR A 15 -34.57 55.02 40.76
CA THR A 15 -35.04 54.56 39.46
C THR A 15 -34.13 54.84 38.25
N ALA A 16 -33.82 53.77 37.50
CA ALA A 16 -33.69 53.72 36.04
C ALA A 16 -33.92 52.24 35.66
N GLY A 17 -34.74 51.84 34.70
CA GLY A 17 -35.08 52.45 33.42
C GLY A 17 -34.77 51.38 32.35
N LEU A 18 -35.80 50.81 31.71
CA LEU A 18 -35.67 49.61 30.86
C LEU A 18 -34.57 49.73 29.79
N LYS A 19 -33.84 48.62 29.57
CA LYS A 19 -33.33 48.21 28.24
C LYS A 19 -32.88 46.74 28.21
N THR A 20 -33.85 45.84 28.35
CA THR A 20 -33.73 44.46 27.82
C THR A 20 -33.99 44.47 26.31
N SER A 21 -33.39 43.52 25.58
CA SER A 21 -33.38 43.36 24.11
C SER A 21 -32.24 44.08 23.36
N ALA A 22 -31.19 43.31 23.05
CA ALA A 22 -30.19 43.58 21.99
C ALA A 22 -29.19 42.41 21.83
N LYS A 23 -28.81 41.71 22.91
CA LYS A 23 -27.76 40.67 22.90
C LYS A 23 -28.22 39.22 22.67
N SER A 24 -29.51 38.97 22.47
CA SER A 24 -30.04 37.63 22.16
C SER A 24 -29.99 37.30 20.66
N GLY A 25 -30.01 38.31 19.78
CA GLY A 25 -30.14 38.13 18.33
C GLY A 25 -28.92 37.51 17.64
N GLU A 26 -27.72 38.04 17.92
CA GLU A 26 -26.47 37.58 17.29
C GLU A 26 -26.14 36.12 17.64
N HIS A 27 -26.34 35.73 18.90
CA HIS A 27 -26.18 34.33 19.32
C HIS A 27 -27.22 33.40 18.66
N THR A 28 -28.46 33.85 18.44
CA THR A 28 -29.45 33.04 17.70
C THR A 28 -29.15 32.93 16.21
N GLN A 29 -28.61 33.97 15.57
CA GLN A 29 -28.23 33.91 14.14
C GLN A 29 -27.04 32.98 13.93
N SER A 30 -25.97 33.13 14.73
CA SER A 30 -24.81 32.23 14.67
C SER A 30 -25.19 30.77 14.96
N ALA A 31 -26.10 30.52 15.92
CA ALA A 31 -26.61 29.18 16.19
C ALA A 31 -27.49 28.62 15.04
N GLN A 32 -28.29 29.47 14.37
CA GLN A 32 -29.09 29.07 13.20
C GLN A 32 -28.21 28.78 11.98
N GLU A 33 -27.16 29.56 11.75
CA GLU A 33 -26.17 29.32 10.70
C GLU A 33 -25.38 28.03 10.95
N ALA A 34 -24.93 27.79 12.18
CA ALA A 34 -24.28 26.54 12.57
C ALA A 34 -25.20 25.33 12.41
N ALA A 35 -26.47 25.44 12.84
CA ALA A 35 -27.47 24.37 12.66
C ALA A 35 -27.79 24.10 11.18
N LYS A 36 -27.83 25.14 10.33
CA LYS A 36 -28.01 25.00 8.88
C LYS A 36 -26.80 24.33 8.23
N ALA A 37 -25.58 24.76 8.57
CA ALA A 37 -24.34 24.16 8.07
C ALA A 37 -24.20 22.68 8.49
N HIS A 38 -24.55 22.35 9.74
CA HIS A 38 -24.58 20.96 10.21
C HIS A 38 -25.66 20.15 9.46
N SER A 39 -26.87 20.68 9.25
CA SER A 39 -27.91 19.99 8.46
C SER A 39 -27.53 19.78 6.99
N GLU A 40 -26.82 20.74 6.37
CA GLU A 40 -26.27 20.61 5.02
C GLU A 40 -25.12 19.58 4.95
N HIS A 41 -24.30 19.49 6.00
CA HIS A 41 -23.26 18.47 6.13
C HIS A 41 -23.85 17.06 6.29
N LEU A 42 -24.81 16.87 7.19
CA LEU A 42 -25.51 15.59 7.39
C LEU A 42 -26.08 15.05 6.07
N LYS A 43 -26.77 15.91 5.30
CA LYS A 43 -27.31 15.54 3.98
C LYS A 43 -26.24 15.10 2.98
N LYS A 44 -25.07 15.75 2.98
CA LYS A 44 -23.95 15.35 2.12
C LYS A 44 -23.41 13.97 2.49
N VAL A 45 -23.28 13.69 3.80
CA VAL A 45 -22.83 12.37 4.30
C VAL A 45 -23.86 11.28 3.97
N GLU A 46 -25.16 11.54 4.16
CA GLU A 46 -26.23 10.62 3.77
C GLU A 46 -26.26 10.37 2.26
N GLU A 47 -26.09 11.40 1.43
CA GLU A 47 -25.97 11.25 -0.03
C GLU A 47 -24.71 10.45 -0.43
N GLU A 48 -23.58 10.67 0.23
CA GLU A 48 -22.34 9.92 -0.06
C GLU A 48 -22.46 8.45 0.36
N HIS A 49 -23.05 8.15 1.52
CA HIS A 49 -23.32 6.78 1.96
C HIS A 49 -24.29 6.06 1.02
N LYS A 50 -25.34 6.74 0.56
CA LYS A 50 -26.25 6.19 -0.45
C LYS A 50 -25.52 5.91 -1.78
N ARG A 51 -24.73 6.87 -2.28
CA ARG A 51 -23.92 6.68 -3.50
C ARG A 51 -22.90 5.55 -3.34
N MET A 52 -22.33 5.38 -2.15
CA MET A 52 -21.41 4.29 -1.81
C MET A 52 -22.11 2.92 -1.97
N LEU A 53 -23.34 2.76 -1.47
CA LEU A 53 -24.10 1.51 -1.61
C LEU A 53 -24.46 1.22 -3.08
N GLU A 54 -24.96 2.24 -3.80
CA GLU A 54 -25.29 2.13 -5.23
C GLU A 54 -24.05 1.76 -6.06
N ARG A 55 -22.95 2.49 -5.89
CA ARG A 55 -21.70 2.27 -6.63
C ARG A 55 -20.91 1.04 -6.17
N TYR A 56 -21.11 0.52 -4.96
CA TYR A 56 -20.50 -0.75 -4.57
C TYR A 56 -21.06 -1.91 -5.40
N ALA A 57 -22.36 -1.91 -5.70
CA ALA A 57 -22.97 -2.88 -6.60
C ALA A 57 -22.42 -2.74 -8.04
N GLU A 58 -22.30 -1.51 -8.55
CA GLU A 58 -21.70 -1.24 -9.87
C GLU A 58 -20.20 -1.57 -9.93
N SER A 59 -19.45 -1.29 -8.86
CA SER A 59 -17.99 -1.48 -8.80
C SER A 59 -17.60 -2.94 -8.96
N ASN A 60 -18.33 -3.87 -8.32
CA ASN A 60 -18.13 -5.29 -8.55
C ASN A 60 -18.27 -5.62 -10.05
N THR A 61 -19.24 -5.01 -10.74
CA THR A 61 -19.42 -5.15 -12.19
C THR A 61 -18.27 -4.53 -13.01
N ILE A 62 -17.64 -3.45 -12.54
CA ILE A 62 -16.47 -2.84 -13.20
C ILE A 62 -15.21 -3.71 -13.00
N LEU A 63 -14.98 -4.18 -11.77
CA LEU A 63 -13.88 -5.09 -11.46
C LEU A 63 -14.06 -6.45 -12.14
N ASP A 64 -15.28 -6.95 -12.33
CA ASP A 64 -15.57 -8.15 -13.12
C ASP A 64 -15.40 -7.90 -14.62
N ARG A 65 -15.83 -6.74 -15.14
CA ARG A 65 -15.65 -6.36 -16.56
C ARG A 65 -14.18 -6.28 -16.96
N TYR A 66 -13.34 -5.71 -16.10
CA TYR A 66 -11.90 -5.59 -16.30
C TYR A 66 -11.11 -6.55 -15.40
N SER A 67 -11.66 -7.76 -15.17
CA SER A 67 -11.13 -8.66 -14.14
C SER A 67 -9.70 -9.09 -14.43
N VAL A 68 -8.82 -8.72 -13.51
CA VAL A 68 -7.39 -9.05 -13.54
C VAL A 68 -7.15 -10.51 -13.17
N MET A 69 -8.14 -11.15 -12.51
CA MET A 69 -8.18 -12.55 -12.11
C MET A 69 -9.29 -13.28 -12.90
N PRO A 70 -9.20 -14.60 -13.14
CA PRO A 70 -10.29 -15.35 -13.73
C PRO A 70 -11.42 -15.53 -12.71
N GLY A 71 -12.54 -14.82 -12.91
CA GLY A 71 -13.75 -15.00 -12.10
C GLY A 71 -14.36 -16.40 -12.23
N LYS A 72 -15.15 -16.83 -11.24
CA LYS A 72 -15.90 -18.11 -11.26
C LYS A 72 -17.13 -18.09 -12.20
N SER A 73 -17.16 -17.23 -13.21
CA SER A 73 -18.30 -17.06 -14.11
C SER A 73 -18.24 -18.01 -15.32
N SER A 74 -19.42 -18.45 -15.77
CA SER A 74 -19.64 -19.28 -16.95
C SER A 74 -18.97 -18.72 -18.21
N ASP A 75 -18.99 -17.40 -18.38
CA ASP A 75 -18.41 -16.73 -19.56
C ASP A 75 -16.89 -16.90 -19.68
N TYR A 76 -16.18 -17.12 -18.57
CA TYR A 76 -14.73 -17.32 -18.63
C TYR A 76 -14.34 -18.59 -19.42
N MET A 77 -15.15 -19.64 -19.37
CA MET A 77 -14.93 -20.86 -20.16
C MET A 77 -15.25 -20.63 -21.65
N SER A 78 -16.25 -19.82 -21.98
CA SER A 78 -16.58 -19.49 -23.37
C SER A 78 -15.50 -18.57 -23.99
N ILE A 79 -14.96 -17.64 -23.21
CA ILE A 79 -13.83 -16.79 -23.56
C ILE A 79 -12.56 -17.62 -23.75
N LEU A 80 -12.26 -18.56 -22.85
CA LEU A 80 -11.14 -19.50 -23.04
C LEU A 80 -11.31 -20.36 -24.29
N GLN A 81 -12.52 -20.89 -24.56
CA GLN A 81 -12.79 -21.64 -25.79
C GLN A 81 -12.50 -20.81 -27.04
N ARG A 82 -13.05 -19.59 -27.12
CA ARG A 82 -12.78 -18.64 -28.22
C ARG A 82 -11.29 -18.33 -28.37
N ILE A 83 -10.56 -18.18 -27.26
CA ILE A 83 -9.11 -17.94 -27.25
C ILE A 83 -8.31 -19.16 -27.73
N THR A 84 -8.77 -20.38 -27.47
CA THR A 84 -8.11 -21.61 -27.93
C THR A 84 -8.47 -22.03 -29.36
N SER A 85 -9.58 -21.55 -29.92
CA SER A 85 -10.06 -21.94 -31.25
C SER A 85 -9.53 -21.09 -32.41
N GLU A 86 -8.96 -19.91 -32.15
CA GLU A 86 -8.32 -19.10 -33.20
C GLU A 86 -6.91 -19.63 -33.50
N ASN A 87 -6.75 -20.29 -34.66
CA ASN A 87 -5.45 -20.73 -35.17
C ASN A 87 -4.45 -19.56 -35.23
N ALA A 88 -3.27 -19.75 -34.63
CA ALA A 88 -2.31 -18.69 -34.34
C ALA A 88 -1.45 -18.22 -35.55
N SER A 89 -2.00 -18.27 -36.76
CA SER A 89 -1.34 -17.87 -38.00
C SER A 89 -2.30 -17.08 -38.89
N GLU A 90 -1.81 -15.97 -39.48
CA GLU A 90 -2.49 -15.19 -40.53
C GLU A 90 -3.62 -14.22 -40.13
N ILE A 91 -3.49 -13.53 -38.98
CA ILE A 91 -4.11 -12.20 -38.87
C ILE A 91 -3.01 -11.14 -38.78
N ARG A 92 -2.76 -10.44 -39.90
CA ARG A 92 -2.11 -9.12 -39.89
C ARG A 92 -3.06 -8.16 -39.17
N ARG A 93 -3.01 -8.16 -37.83
CA ARG A 93 -3.84 -7.27 -37.01
C ARG A 93 -3.33 -5.85 -37.19
N GLU A 94 -4.14 -5.01 -37.84
CA GLU A 94 -3.92 -3.57 -37.83
C GLU A 94 -3.85 -3.11 -36.38
N LYS A 95 -2.86 -2.25 -36.07
CA LYS A 95 -2.77 -1.65 -34.74
C LYS A 95 -3.98 -0.75 -34.58
N GLN A 96 -4.85 -1.04 -33.60
CA GLN A 96 -5.92 -0.11 -33.24
C GLN A 96 -5.32 1.30 -33.01
N PRO A 97 -5.98 2.36 -33.51
CA PRO A 97 -5.50 3.71 -33.35
C PRO A 97 -5.49 4.08 -31.86
N LEU A 98 -4.38 4.67 -31.40
CA LEU A 98 -4.26 5.12 -30.02
C LEU A 98 -5.22 6.29 -29.77
N VAL A 99 -6.00 6.19 -28.70
CA VAL A 99 -6.93 7.24 -28.27
C VAL A 99 -6.23 8.14 -27.27
N LEU A 100 -6.28 9.45 -27.48
CA LEU A 100 -5.81 10.43 -26.51
C LEU A 100 -6.80 10.49 -25.33
N LYS A 101 -6.36 10.09 -24.14
CA LYS A 101 -7.19 9.96 -22.93
C LYS A 101 -6.85 11.05 -21.92
N ARG A 102 -7.84 11.55 -21.18
CA ARG A 102 -7.64 12.37 -19.97
C ARG A 102 -7.44 11.49 -18.74
N ILE A 103 -6.98 12.10 -17.64
CA ILE A 103 -6.93 11.45 -16.32
C ILE A 103 -8.34 10.97 -15.91
N SER A 104 -9.37 11.79 -16.14
CA SER A 104 -10.79 11.48 -15.84
C SER A 104 -11.29 10.21 -16.54
N ASP A 105 -10.86 9.97 -17.79
CA ASP A 105 -11.32 8.83 -18.59
C ASP A 105 -10.81 7.49 -18.02
N SER A 106 -9.77 7.57 -17.19
CA SER A 106 -9.09 6.44 -16.54
C SER A 106 -9.58 6.19 -15.11
N PHE A 107 -10.44 7.07 -14.57
CA PHE A 107 -10.91 7.01 -13.19
C PHE A 107 -11.67 5.71 -12.92
N VAL A 108 -11.23 4.95 -11.91
CA VAL A 108 -11.96 3.81 -11.35
C VAL A 108 -12.05 4.02 -9.85
N GLU A 109 -13.21 3.75 -9.26
CA GLU A 109 -13.34 3.64 -7.82
C GLU A 109 -13.97 2.30 -7.44
N THR A 110 -13.66 1.85 -6.23
CA THR A 110 -14.30 0.71 -5.58
C THR A 110 -14.45 1.00 -4.09
N TYR A 111 -15.29 0.21 -3.41
CA TYR A 111 -15.57 0.38 -2.00
C TYR A 111 -15.27 -0.92 -1.24
N LEU A 112 -14.74 -0.76 -0.04
CA LEU A 112 -14.62 -1.81 0.97
C LEU A 112 -15.59 -1.46 2.11
N PRO A 113 -16.88 -1.80 1.98
CA PRO A 113 -17.90 -1.46 2.96
C PRO A 113 -17.85 -2.39 4.18
N PHE A 114 -16.76 -2.37 4.95
CA PHE A 114 -16.63 -3.26 6.11
C PHE A 114 -17.69 -2.99 7.18
N LYS A 115 -18.13 -1.73 7.36
CA LYS A 115 -19.18 -1.36 8.31
C LYS A 115 -20.49 -2.07 7.97
N ASP A 116 -20.91 -2.01 6.71
CA ASP A 116 -22.24 -2.43 6.26
C ASP A 116 -22.30 -3.88 5.73
N ASN A 117 -21.18 -4.43 5.24
CA ASN A 117 -21.11 -5.80 4.73
C ASN A 117 -20.27 -6.69 5.65
N LEU A 118 -20.93 -7.36 6.60
CA LEU A 118 -20.27 -8.24 7.58
C LEU A 118 -19.60 -9.46 6.92
N ASN A 119 -20.19 -10.03 5.87
CA ASN A 119 -19.61 -11.17 5.15
C ASN A 119 -18.28 -10.77 4.49
N LEU A 120 -18.21 -9.58 3.89
CA LEU A 120 -16.94 -9.04 3.38
C LEU A 120 -15.97 -8.74 4.53
N ARG A 121 -16.45 -8.22 5.67
CA ARG A 121 -15.60 -7.94 6.83
C ARG A 121 -14.89 -9.21 7.34
N GLU A 122 -15.58 -10.35 7.41
CA GLU A 122 -14.98 -11.62 7.87
C GLU A 122 -13.76 -12.04 7.04
N ASP A 123 -13.82 -11.89 5.71
CA ASP A 123 -12.69 -12.18 4.81
C ASP A 123 -11.46 -11.27 5.04
N TYR A 124 -11.68 -10.08 5.61
CA TYR A 124 -10.70 -9.00 5.75
C TYR A 124 -10.26 -8.74 7.19
N VAL A 125 -10.86 -9.37 8.20
CA VAL A 125 -10.48 -9.22 9.61
C VAL A 125 -9.54 -10.34 10.06
N ASN A 126 -8.57 -9.99 10.91
CA ASN A 126 -7.70 -10.93 11.59
C ASN A 126 -8.24 -11.30 12.99
N TYR A 127 -7.64 -12.27 13.66
CA TYR A 127 -8.10 -12.72 14.98
C TYR A 127 -7.97 -11.67 16.11
N TYR A 128 -7.29 -10.55 15.88
CA TYR A 128 -7.26 -9.42 16.82
C TYR A 128 -8.43 -8.44 16.63
N GLY A 129 -9.22 -8.58 15.55
CA GLY A 129 -10.25 -7.62 15.19
C GLY A 129 -9.75 -6.48 14.29
N ASP A 130 -8.60 -6.61 13.63
CA ASP A 130 -8.06 -5.56 12.74
C ASP A 130 -8.03 -6.01 11.28
N ILE A 131 -7.95 -5.04 10.36
CA ILE A 131 -7.90 -5.32 8.92
C ILE A 131 -6.60 -6.04 8.55
N ARG A 132 -6.75 -7.17 7.85
CA ARG A 132 -5.69 -7.93 7.15
C ARG A 132 -5.16 -7.10 5.99
N LEU A 133 -4.22 -6.21 6.26
CA LEU A 133 -3.66 -5.31 5.26
C LEU A 133 -3.13 -6.04 4.00
N GLY A 134 -2.64 -7.28 4.14
CA GLY A 134 -2.27 -8.12 2.99
C GLY A 134 -3.39 -8.31 1.96
N LYS A 135 -4.66 -8.44 2.39
CA LYS A 135 -5.83 -8.48 1.48
C LYS A 135 -6.08 -7.14 0.80
N VAL A 136 -5.88 -6.02 1.51
CA VAL A 136 -5.97 -4.68 0.93
C VAL A 136 -4.88 -4.46 -0.12
N LEU A 137 -3.63 -4.87 0.15
CA LEU A 137 -2.53 -4.85 -0.83
C LEU A 137 -2.88 -5.69 -2.07
N GLU A 138 -3.55 -6.82 -1.89
CA GLU A 138 -4.06 -7.66 -2.98
C GLU A 138 -5.06 -6.90 -3.88
N ASP A 139 -5.98 -6.13 -3.27
CA ASP A 139 -6.99 -5.35 -3.99
C ASP A 139 -6.45 -4.08 -4.65
N LEU A 140 -5.44 -3.44 -4.06
CA LEU A 140 -4.77 -2.29 -4.70
C LEU A 140 -4.16 -2.70 -6.06
N ASP A 141 -3.56 -3.88 -6.16
CA ASP A 141 -3.03 -4.41 -7.43
C ASP A 141 -4.16 -4.77 -8.42
N ARG A 142 -5.34 -5.19 -7.91
CA ARG A 142 -6.52 -5.46 -8.76
C ARG A 142 -7.06 -4.17 -9.36
N LEU A 143 -7.20 -3.14 -8.53
CA LEU A 143 -7.64 -1.81 -8.94
C LEU A 143 -6.64 -1.18 -9.91
N ALA A 144 -5.33 -1.33 -9.68
CA ALA A 144 -4.30 -0.91 -10.62
C ALA A 144 -4.46 -1.57 -12.00
N GLY A 145 -4.67 -2.89 -12.04
CA GLY A 145 -4.96 -3.60 -13.29
C GLY A 145 -6.25 -3.11 -13.96
N ALA A 146 -7.35 -2.95 -13.22
CA ALA A 146 -8.61 -2.46 -13.76
C ALA A 146 -8.51 -1.04 -14.35
N VAL A 147 -7.80 -0.13 -13.68
CA VAL A 147 -7.49 1.22 -14.20
C VAL A 147 -6.66 1.13 -15.48
N ALA A 148 -5.64 0.25 -15.53
CA ALA A 148 -4.81 0.08 -16.72
C ALA A 148 -5.62 -0.41 -17.93
N TYR A 149 -6.49 -1.39 -17.70
CA TYR A 149 -7.41 -1.90 -18.72
C TYR A 149 -8.42 -0.84 -19.18
N LYS A 150 -9.03 -0.09 -18.26
CA LYS A 150 -9.94 1.02 -18.60
C LYS A 150 -9.24 2.11 -19.43
N HIS A 151 -8.03 2.50 -19.04
CA HIS A 151 -7.24 3.50 -19.78
C HIS A 151 -6.89 3.03 -21.20
N ALA A 152 -6.58 1.73 -21.36
CA ALA A 152 -6.22 1.14 -22.66
C ALA A 152 -7.42 0.86 -23.58
N SER A 153 -8.64 0.81 -23.06
CA SER A 153 -9.85 0.67 -23.88
C SER A 153 -10.05 1.88 -24.79
N ASP A 154 -10.69 1.68 -25.95
CA ASP A 154 -10.98 2.75 -26.89
C ASP A 154 -12.20 3.61 -26.46
N ALA A 155 -12.94 4.21 -27.40
CA ALA A 155 -14.16 4.96 -27.13
C ALA A 155 -15.42 4.07 -27.00
N ASN A 156 -15.40 2.87 -27.58
CA ASN A 156 -16.47 1.88 -27.51
C ASN A 156 -16.31 0.95 -26.30
N GLY A 157 -15.13 0.95 -25.68
CA GLY A 157 -14.76 0.04 -24.60
C GLY A 157 -14.03 -1.22 -25.10
N ASP A 158 -13.78 -1.32 -26.40
CA ASP A 158 -13.00 -2.41 -26.99
C ASP A 158 -11.54 -2.29 -26.57
N LEU A 159 -10.88 -3.44 -26.47
CA LEU A 159 -9.50 -3.53 -26.05
C LEU A 159 -8.61 -4.05 -27.18
N ALA A 160 -7.49 -3.38 -27.39
CA ALA A 160 -6.38 -3.94 -28.15
C ALA A 160 -5.95 -5.29 -27.55
N PRO A 161 -5.22 -6.15 -28.27
CA PRO A 161 -4.64 -7.38 -27.71
C PRO A 161 -3.45 -7.06 -26.77
N ILE A 162 -3.70 -6.21 -25.76
CA ILE A 162 -2.76 -5.72 -24.77
C ILE A 162 -3.04 -6.37 -23.41
N VAL A 163 -1.96 -6.60 -22.70
CA VAL A 163 -1.87 -7.44 -21.50
C VAL A 163 -1.11 -6.61 -20.46
N PHE A 164 -1.76 -6.29 -19.34
CA PHE A 164 -1.13 -5.51 -18.27
C PHE A 164 -0.56 -6.41 -17.19
N VAL A 165 0.70 -6.13 -16.82
CA VAL A 165 1.39 -6.73 -15.69
C VAL A 165 1.93 -5.65 -14.77
N THR A 166 1.85 -5.88 -13.46
CA THR A 166 2.49 -5.03 -12.47
C THR A 166 4.00 -5.18 -12.58
N ALA A 167 4.70 -4.10 -12.91
CA ALA A 167 6.15 -4.10 -13.10
C ALA A 167 6.90 -3.61 -11.86
N SER A 168 6.35 -2.61 -11.17
CA SER A 168 6.85 -2.13 -9.89
C SER A 168 5.74 -1.48 -9.09
N VAL A 169 5.93 -1.46 -7.77
CA VAL A 169 5.08 -0.75 -6.83
C VAL A 169 5.99 0.18 -6.04
N ASP A 170 5.56 1.41 -5.92
CA ASP A 170 6.24 2.45 -5.15
C ASP A 170 6.07 2.20 -3.65
N ARG A 171 6.74 3.02 -2.83
CA ARG A 171 6.51 2.99 -1.39
C ARG A 171 5.03 3.25 -1.09
N ILE A 172 4.42 2.33 -0.36
CA ILE A 172 3.06 2.42 0.17
C ILE A 172 3.18 2.77 1.65
N ASP A 173 2.69 3.93 2.04
CA ASP A 173 2.63 4.38 3.44
C ASP A 173 1.18 4.25 3.97
N LEU A 174 1.02 3.67 5.15
CA LEU A 174 -0.24 3.66 5.90
C LEU A 174 -0.20 4.83 6.90
N LYS A 175 -0.86 5.93 6.55
CA LYS A 175 -0.94 7.14 7.37
C LYS A 175 -1.81 6.94 8.61
N THR A 176 -2.99 6.36 8.39
CA THR A 176 -4.02 6.14 9.43
C THR A 176 -4.54 4.72 9.31
N THR A 177 -4.61 4.00 10.43
CA THR A 177 -5.00 2.59 10.46
C THR A 177 -6.41 2.35 9.89
N LEU A 178 -6.59 1.19 9.26
CA LEU A 178 -7.87 0.76 8.71
C LEU A 178 -8.67 0.01 9.79
N SER A 179 -9.85 0.53 10.15
CA SER A 179 -10.75 -0.03 11.15
C SER A 179 -11.81 -0.92 10.48
N PRO A 180 -12.15 -2.09 11.03
CA PRO A 180 -13.22 -2.94 10.47
C PRO A 180 -14.62 -2.34 10.64
N ASN A 181 -14.77 -1.31 11.48
CA ASN A 181 -16.04 -0.66 11.77
C ASN A 181 -16.31 0.55 10.86
N ARG A 182 -15.50 0.74 9.81
CA ARG A 182 -15.60 1.83 8.84
C ARG A 182 -15.66 1.32 7.41
N ASN A 183 -16.31 2.08 6.54
CA ASN A 183 -16.25 1.86 5.10
C ASN A 183 -15.08 2.63 4.50
N TYR A 184 -14.48 2.10 3.44
CA TYR A 184 -13.41 2.77 2.70
C TYR A 184 -13.73 2.87 1.22
N ARG A 185 -13.38 4.01 0.63
CA ARG A 185 -13.41 4.28 -0.81
C ARG A 185 -11.98 4.22 -1.33
N LEU A 186 -11.77 3.39 -2.36
CA LEU A 186 -10.50 3.25 -3.06
C LEU A 186 -10.67 3.88 -4.44
N VAL A 187 -9.85 4.88 -4.76
CA VAL A 187 -9.87 5.59 -6.05
C VAL A 187 -8.54 5.36 -6.76
N GLY A 188 -8.58 5.01 -8.04
CA GLY A 188 -7.41 4.83 -8.90
C GLY A 188 -7.48 5.67 -10.17
N THR A 189 -6.38 6.35 -10.50
CA THR A 189 -6.24 7.21 -11.69
C THR A 189 -4.85 7.07 -12.32
N VAL A 190 -4.77 7.25 -13.64
CA VAL A 190 -3.47 7.29 -14.36
C VAL A 190 -2.85 8.68 -14.20
N THR A 191 -1.65 8.75 -13.61
CA THR A 191 -0.92 10.00 -13.37
C THR A 191 0.19 10.27 -14.40
N TYR A 192 0.73 9.22 -15.00
CA TYR A 192 1.81 9.33 -15.99
C TYR A 192 1.72 8.21 -17.02
N VAL A 193 2.07 8.51 -18.27
CA VAL A 193 2.15 7.55 -19.36
C VAL A 193 3.49 7.68 -20.08
N GLY A 194 4.19 6.56 -20.23
CA GLY A 194 5.33 6.39 -21.15
C GLY A 194 4.93 5.58 -22.38
N PHE A 195 5.90 4.96 -23.07
CA PHE A 195 5.60 4.19 -24.30
C PHE A 195 4.65 3.00 -24.04
N SER A 196 5.04 2.08 -23.16
CA SER A 196 4.29 0.86 -22.82
C SER A 196 4.02 0.73 -21.32
N SER A 197 4.27 1.79 -20.57
CA SER A 197 4.18 1.82 -19.11
C SER A 197 3.29 2.97 -18.68
N MET A 198 2.39 2.73 -17.73
CA MET A 198 1.62 3.78 -17.08
C MET A 198 1.80 3.69 -15.57
N GLU A 199 1.80 4.85 -14.93
CA GLU A 199 1.77 4.98 -13.48
C GLU A 199 0.33 5.25 -13.05
N ILE A 200 -0.10 4.50 -12.03
CA ILE A 200 -1.45 4.53 -11.50
C ILE A 200 -1.36 4.89 -10.02
N HIS A 201 -1.89 6.05 -9.69
CA HIS A 201 -1.99 6.54 -8.33
C HIS A 201 -3.29 6.02 -7.73
N ILE A 202 -3.19 5.41 -6.55
CA ILE A 202 -4.32 4.84 -5.82
C ILE A 202 -4.34 5.42 -4.41
N GLN A 203 -5.52 5.86 -3.97
CA GLN A 203 -5.77 6.36 -2.63
C GLN A 203 -6.89 5.56 -1.99
N ALA A 204 -6.73 5.21 -0.73
CA ALA A 204 -7.80 4.68 0.12
C ALA A 204 -8.14 5.73 1.17
N GLN A 205 -9.38 6.20 1.15
CA GLN A 205 -9.95 7.14 2.13
C GLN A 205 -11.09 6.44 2.87
N ALA A 206 -11.28 6.76 4.14
CA ALA A 206 -12.50 6.38 4.84
C ALA A 206 -13.69 7.12 4.24
N VAL A 207 -14.86 6.47 4.17
CA VAL A 207 -16.11 7.18 3.90
C VAL A 207 -16.43 8.05 5.14
N PRO A 208 -16.80 9.34 4.99
CA PRO A 208 -17.13 10.21 6.11
C PRO A 208 -18.30 9.69 6.94
N GLU A 209 -18.27 9.93 8.24
CA GLU A 209 -19.42 9.77 9.14
C GLU A 209 -20.02 11.13 9.54
N PRO A 210 -21.27 11.19 10.07
CA PRO A 210 -21.98 12.45 10.38
C PRO A 210 -21.26 13.49 11.25
N ASP A 211 -20.25 13.05 12.01
CA ASP A 211 -19.47 13.86 12.96
C ASP A 211 -18.05 14.20 12.42
N GLU A 212 -17.75 13.89 11.16
CA GLU A 212 -16.42 13.97 10.55
C GLU A 212 -16.34 14.94 9.34
N PRO A 213 -15.16 15.46 8.98
CA PRO A 213 -15.02 16.29 7.78
C PRO A 213 -15.40 15.51 6.50
N SER A 214 -16.11 16.19 5.58
CA SER A 214 -16.58 15.62 4.31
C SER A 214 -15.48 15.23 3.31
N ASP A 215 -14.22 15.57 3.54
CA ASP A 215 -13.08 15.14 2.73
C ASP A 215 -11.93 14.71 3.68
N PRO A 216 -11.89 13.44 4.09
CA PRO A 216 -10.90 12.93 5.04
C PRO A 216 -9.57 12.64 4.33
N GLU A 217 -8.47 12.89 5.04
CA GLU A 217 -7.14 12.54 4.54
C GLU A 217 -7.03 11.04 4.18
N PRO A 218 -6.29 10.69 3.11
CA PRO A 218 -6.14 9.30 2.69
C PRO A 218 -5.41 8.48 3.75
N ASN A 219 -6.06 7.42 4.23
CA ASN A 219 -5.48 6.41 5.11
C ASN A 219 -4.24 5.76 4.50
N LEU A 220 -4.27 5.53 3.18
CA LEU A 220 -3.19 4.88 2.44
C LEU A 220 -3.08 5.49 1.04
N VAL A 221 -1.85 5.66 0.58
CA VAL A 221 -1.54 6.06 -0.81
C VAL A 221 -0.52 5.11 -1.40
N ALA A 222 -0.74 4.69 -2.64
CA ALA A 222 0.10 3.76 -3.38
C ALA A 222 0.24 4.21 -4.84
N ARG A 223 1.39 3.92 -5.47
CA ARG A 223 1.59 4.13 -6.91
C ARG A 223 2.07 2.84 -7.56
N PHE A 224 1.35 2.39 -8.58
CA PHE A 224 1.62 1.16 -9.31
C PHE A 224 2.13 1.48 -10.70
N THR A 225 3.23 0.88 -11.12
CA THR A 225 3.70 0.95 -12.51
C THR A 225 3.21 -0.29 -13.26
N MET A 226 2.21 -0.11 -14.12
CA MET A 226 1.67 -1.16 -14.98
C MET A 226 2.36 -1.12 -16.34
N VAL A 227 2.72 -2.28 -16.89
CA VAL A 227 3.34 -2.40 -18.21
C VAL A 227 2.44 -3.19 -19.15
N GLY A 228 2.07 -2.56 -20.26
CA GLY A 228 1.36 -3.14 -21.38
C GLY A 228 2.29 -3.97 -22.26
N ARG A 229 1.91 -5.22 -22.50
CA ARG A 229 2.55 -6.14 -23.43
C ARG A 229 1.56 -6.61 -24.47
N ASP A 230 2.03 -6.91 -25.67
CA ASP A 230 1.23 -7.55 -26.70
C ASP A 230 0.96 -9.01 -26.31
N LYS A 231 -0.31 -9.43 -26.38
CA LYS A 231 -0.81 -10.73 -25.89
C LYS A 231 -0.13 -11.94 -26.57
N TYR A 232 0.27 -11.80 -27.83
CA TYR A 232 0.74 -12.90 -28.66
C TYR A 232 2.27 -12.96 -28.71
N THR A 233 2.93 -11.80 -28.80
CA THR A 233 4.39 -11.68 -28.91
C THR A 233 5.10 -11.47 -27.57
N GLY A 234 4.38 -11.08 -26.52
CA GLY A 234 4.92 -10.77 -25.19
C GLY A 234 5.82 -9.52 -25.12
N LYS A 235 5.99 -8.82 -26.25
CA LYS A 235 6.79 -7.59 -26.37
C LYS A 235 6.04 -6.39 -25.80
N ALA A 236 6.75 -5.30 -25.52
CA ALA A 236 6.15 -4.04 -25.11
C ALA A 236 5.13 -3.55 -26.15
N SER A 237 3.90 -3.27 -25.72
CA SER A 237 2.85 -2.70 -26.57
C SER A 237 2.59 -1.27 -26.17
N GLN A 238 2.33 -0.40 -27.16
CA GLN A 238 2.11 1.02 -26.90
C GLN A 238 0.76 1.23 -26.22
N VAL A 239 0.72 2.09 -25.21
CA VAL A 239 -0.51 2.46 -24.49
C VAL A 239 -1.06 3.79 -25.00
N ASN A 240 -2.34 4.04 -24.73
CA ASN A 240 -3.01 5.30 -25.05
C ASN A 240 -2.24 6.50 -24.43
N PRO A 241 -1.97 7.59 -25.17
CA PRO A 241 -1.30 8.76 -24.62
C PRO A 241 -2.22 9.53 -23.66
N LEU A 242 -1.63 10.15 -22.64
CA LEU A 242 -2.33 10.98 -21.66
C LEU A 242 -2.31 12.46 -22.07
N LEU A 243 -3.49 13.08 -22.15
CA LEU A 243 -3.64 14.53 -22.27
C LEU A 243 -3.56 15.19 -20.89
N LEU A 244 -2.70 16.21 -20.78
CA LEU A 244 -2.55 17.03 -19.58
C LEU A 244 -3.21 18.39 -19.80
N GLU A 245 -4.37 18.57 -19.17
CA GLU A 245 -5.20 19.77 -19.35
C GLU A 245 -4.66 20.93 -18.50
N ASP A 246 -4.39 20.69 -17.22
CA ASP A 246 -4.03 21.72 -16.24
C ASP A 246 -2.53 21.77 -15.86
N GLU A 247 -2.10 22.89 -15.27
CA GLU A 247 -0.77 22.98 -14.65
C GLU A 247 -0.57 21.99 -13.50
N SER A 248 -1.60 21.73 -12.69
CA SER A 248 -1.53 20.75 -11.59
C SER A 248 -1.17 19.35 -12.11
N GLN A 249 -1.81 18.92 -13.20
CA GLN A 249 -1.53 17.66 -13.89
C GLN A 249 -0.09 17.61 -14.43
N ARG A 250 0.42 18.73 -14.98
CA ARG A 250 1.81 18.85 -15.44
C ARG A 250 2.82 18.80 -14.29
N ARG A 251 2.49 19.38 -13.13
CA ARG A 251 3.32 19.29 -11.91
C ARG A 251 3.39 17.83 -11.41
N LEU A 252 2.25 17.12 -11.35
CA LEU A 252 2.21 15.70 -10.99
C LEU A 252 3.11 14.84 -11.91
N VAL A 253 3.04 15.04 -13.22
CA VAL A 253 3.92 14.36 -14.19
C VAL A 253 5.39 14.66 -13.92
N LYS A 254 5.76 15.94 -13.73
CA LYS A 254 7.15 16.35 -13.47
C LYS A 254 7.72 15.72 -12.20
N VAL A 255 6.93 15.62 -11.12
CA VAL A 255 7.38 14.96 -9.88
C VAL A 255 7.50 13.44 -10.08
N SER A 256 6.61 12.83 -10.86
CA SER A 256 6.69 11.42 -11.23
C SER A 256 7.99 11.08 -12.00
N GLU A 257 8.43 11.98 -12.88
CA GLU A 257 9.73 11.87 -13.57
C GLU A 257 10.92 12.01 -12.61
N GLN A 258 10.87 12.94 -11.66
CA GLN A 258 11.91 13.11 -10.63
C GLN A 258 12.04 11.87 -9.72
N ILE A 259 10.91 11.29 -9.29
CA ILE A 259 10.89 10.04 -8.51
C ILE A 259 11.53 8.89 -9.30
N LYS A 260 11.22 8.79 -10.60
CA LYS A 260 11.78 7.77 -11.51
C LYS A 260 13.28 7.95 -11.72
N GLU A 261 13.77 9.17 -11.84
CA GLU A 261 15.21 9.46 -11.91
C GLU A 261 15.93 9.14 -10.59
N HIS A 262 15.35 9.51 -9.45
CA HIS A 262 15.88 9.18 -8.12
C HIS A 262 15.98 7.65 -7.92
N LYS A 263 14.94 6.88 -8.24
CA LYS A 263 15.00 5.41 -8.21
C LYS A 263 16.11 4.85 -9.09
N LYS A 264 16.34 5.42 -10.28
CA LYS A 264 17.40 5.00 -11.20
C LYS A 264 18.80 5.23 -10.59
N SER A 265 19.02 6.35 -9.88
CA SER A 265 20.30 6.61 -9.19
C SER A 265 20.50 5.69 -7.98
N VAL A 266 19.46 5.46 -7.16
CA VAL A 266 19.49 4.50 -6.03
C VAL A 266 19.79 3.07 -6.52
N ALA A 267 19.18 2.64 -7.64
CA ALA A 267 19.44 1.33 -8.26
C ALA A 267 20.85 1.18 -8.88
N GLN A 268 21.56 2.29 -9.11
CA GLN A 268 22.98 2.31 -9.48
C GLN A 268 23.91 2.29 -8.24
N ALA A 269 23.45 2.81 -7.10
CA ALA A 269 24.16 2.83 -5.82
C ALA A 269 24.03 1.53 -4.99
N ASN A 270 23.35 0.51 -5.52
CA ASN A 270 23.08 -0.76 -4.84
C ASN A 270 24.38 -1.47 -4.37
N LEU A 271 24.36 -2.00 -3.14
CA LEU A 271 25.51 -2.64 -2.48
C LEU A 271 26.08 -3.86 -3.23
N THR A 272 25.27 -4.51 -4.09
CA THR A 272 25.74 -5.60 -4.97
C THR A 272 26.59 -5.12 -6.15
N LYS A 273 26.55 -3.82 -6.48
CA LYS A 273 27.28 -3.20 -7.60
C LYS A 273 28.40 -2.28 -7.15
N ARG A 274 28.27 -1.66 -5.97
CA ARG A 274 29.23 -0.72 -5.39
C ARG A 274 29.45 -1.04 -3.91
N PRO A 275 30.70 -0.99 -3.41
CA PRO A 275 30.98 -1.25 -2.00
C PRO A 275 30.32 -0.19 -1.09
N PRO A 276 30.17 -0.47 0.22
CA PRO A 276 29.72 0.51 1.20
C PRO A 276 30.57 1.79 1.20
N SER A 277 29.94 2.92 1.50
CA SER A 277 30.61 4.22 1.68
C SER A 277 31.58 4.22 2.87
N ALA A 278 32.41 5.27 3.02
CA ALA A 278 33.36 5.36 4.11
C ALA A 278 32.69 5.26 5.49
N ASP A 279 31.61 6.02 5.70
CA ASP A 279 30.86 6.06 6.95
C ASP A 279 30.18 4.71 7.25
N GLU A 280 29.66 4.04 6.22
CA GLU A 280 29.07 2.71 6.36
C GLU A 280 30.10 1.63 6.70
N ARG A 281 31.34 1.73 6.18
CA ARG A 281 32.43 0.84 6.59
C ARG A 281 32.82 1.04 8.05
N LEU A 282 32.79 2.29 8.55
CA LEU A 282 32.98 2.56 9.98
C LEU A 282 31.87 1.94 10.83
N VAL A 283 30.60 2.05 10.41
CA VAL A 283 29.45 1.40 11.07
C VAL A 283 29.60 -0.12 11.10
N ILE A 284 29.98 -0.75 9.99
CA ILE A 284 30.26 -2.21 9.96
C ILE A 284 31.36 -2.55 10.97
N HIS A 285 32.46 -1.80 10.97
CA HIS A 285 33.60 -2.09 11.84
C HIS A 285 33.27 -1.93 13.32
N GLN A 286 32.50 -0.90 13.69
CA GLN A 286 31.99 -0.70 15.04
C GLN A 286 31.07 -1.84 15.48
N LEU A 287 30.11 -2.24 14.63
CA LEU A 287 29.24 -3.40 14.90
C LEU A 287 30.07 -4.68 15.09
N TRP A 288 31.09 -4.91 14.26
CA TRP A 288 31.96 -6.08 14.39
C TRP A 288 32.80 -6.07 15.66
N LEU A 289 33.36 -4.92 16.07
CA LEU A 289 34.11 -4.79 17.33
C LEU A 289 33.22 -5.04 18.56
N GLU A 290 31.95 -4.64 18.49
CA GLU A 290 30.95 -4.91 19.52
C GLU A 290 30.56 -6.39 19.56
N THR A 291 30.26 -7.00 18.41
CA THR A 291 29.78 -8.39 18.33
C THR A 291 30.87 -9.45 18.51
N SER A 292 32.13 -9.13 18.15
CA SER A 292 33.26 -10.06 18.25
C SER A 292 33.45 -10.64 19.66
N LYS A 293 33.14 -9.85 20.70
CA LYS A 293 33.17 -10.25 22.12
C LYS A 293 32.23 -11.41 22.44
N TYR A 294 31.10 -11.51 21.72
CA TYR A 294 30.08 -12.54 21.88
C TYR A 294 30.25 -13.70 20.89
N GLN A 295 31.11 -13.54 19.88
CA GLN A 295 31.35 -14.53 18.82
C GLN A 295 32.55 -15.45 19.13
N ASN A 296 33.57 -14.95 19.82
CA ASN A 296 34.80 -15.71 20.13
C ASN A 296 34.66 -16.64 21.35
N SER A 297 33.94 -17.75 21.17
CA SER A 297 33.92 -18.89 22.11
C SER A 297 35.19 -19.76 22.01
N MET A 298 36.38 -19.15 22.11
CA MET A 298 37.66 -19.88 22.01
C MET A 298 38.00 -20.68 23.28
N TYR A 299 37.36 -20.38 24.42
CA TYR A 299 37.55 -21.06 25.71
C TYR A 299 36.21 -21.43 26.40
N GLY A 300 35.40 -22.26 25.74
CA GLY A 300 34.31 -23.06 26.35
C GLY A 300 33.10 -22.31 26.94
N SER A 301 33.22 -21.03 27.25
CA SER A 301 32.18 -20.19 27.83
C SER A 301 31.45 -19.44 26.73
N ARG A 302 30.22 -19.85 26.43
CA ARG A 302 29.30 -19.04 25.63
C ARG A 302 28.96 -17.79 26.44
N VAL A 303 29.60 -16.65 26.12
CA VAL A 303 29.09 -15.36 26.56
C VAL A 303 27.77 -15.15 25.80
N ASN A 304 26.65 -15.36 26.48
CA ASN A 304 25.34 -15.17 25.89
C ASN A 304 25.22 -13.72 25.41
N LEU A 305 24.58 -13.55 24.25
CA LEU A 305 24.24 -12.22 23.74
C LEU A 305 23.29 -11.55 24.75
N PRO A 306 23.45 -10.24 25.05
CA PRO A 306 22.52 -9.49 25.88
C PRO A 306 21.06 -9.61 25.42
N GLU A 307 20.11 -9.60 26.36
CA GLU A 307 18.67 -9.82 26.06
C GLU A 307 18.05 -8.74 25.16
N ASP A 308 18.62 -7.53 25.15
CA ASP A 308 18.26 -6.42 24.28
C ASP A 308 18.75 -6.60 22.83
N MET A 309 19.59 -7.60 22.55
CA MET A 309 20.13 -7.87 21.22
C MET A 309 19.68 -9.22 20.66
N VAL A 310 19.68 -9.36 19.33
CA VAL A 310 19.46 -10.65 18.65
C VAL A 310 20.25 -10.73 17.35
N TRP A 311 20.79 -11.91 17.04
CA TRP A 311 21.53 -12.13 15.81
C TRP A 311 20.63 -12.11 14.59
N LEU A 312 21.05 -11.42 13.53
CA LEU A 312 20.28 -11.27 12.28
C LEU A 312 19.92 -12.63 11.65
N ASP A 313 20.80 -13.63 11.75
CA ASP A 313 20.59 -15.00 11.26
C ASP A 313 19.56 -15.82 12.07
N GLN A 314 19.24 -15.42 13.31
CA GLN A 314 18.22 -16.03 14.15
C GLN A 314 16.80 -15.48 13.91
N THR A 315 16.67 -14.41 13.12
CA THR A 315 15.37 -13.75 12.84
C THR A 315 14.69 -14.26 11.55
N ILE A 316 15.02 -15.48 11.13
CA ILE A 316 14.55 -16.08 9.87
C ILE A 316 13.27 -16.88 10.09
N MET A 317 12.27 -16.65 9.24
CA MET A 317 11.05 -17.46 9.13
C MET A 317 10.79 -17.78 7.65
N GLU A 318 10.51 -19.04 7.33
CA GLU A 318 10.27 -19.47 5.95
C GLU A 318 8.87 -20.07 5.78
N SER A 319 8.29 -19.87 4.59
CA SER A 319 7.04 -20.51 4.15
C SER A 319 7.20 -21.00 2.72
N VAL A 320 6.57 -22.13 2.40
CA VAL A 320 6.58 -22.73 1.06
C VAL A 320 5.14 -22.97 0.63
N THR A 321 4.81 -22.61 -0.61
CA THR A 321 3.46 -22.74 -1.16
C THR A 321 3.55 -23.13 -2.64
N VAL A 322 2.66 -24.02 -3.08
CA VAL A 322 2.53 -24.37 -4.51
C VAL A 322 1.59 -23.36 -5.15
N CYS A 323 2.02 -22.77 -6.27
CA CYS A 323 1.28 -21.75 -7.01
C CYS A 323 0.10 -22.35 -7.78
N PHE A 324 -1.14 -22.13 -7.35
CA PHE A 324 -2.32 -22.78 -7.93
C PHE A 324 -3.06 -21.92 -8.98
N PRO A 325 -3.86 -22.54 -9.88
CA PRO A 325 -4.61 -21.80 -10.89
C PRO A 325 -5.63 -20.79 -10.34
N SER A 326 -6.05 -20.90 -9.07
CA SER A 326 -6.94 -19.94 -8.39
C SER A 326 -6.28 -18.59 -8.10
N GLU A 327 -4.95 -18.53 -8.13
CA GLU A 327 -4.12 -17.37 -7.73
C GLU A 327 -3.54 -16.64 -8.96
N ARG A 328 -3.97 -17.06 -10.16
CA ARG A 328 -3.47 -16.56 -11.43
C ARG A 328 -4.16 -15.27 -11.85
N ASN A 329 -3.41 -14.38 -12.48
CA ASN A 329 -3.96 -13.32 -13.30
C ASN A 329 -4.43 -13.87 -14.67
N VAL A 330 -5.07 -13.01 -15.46
CA VAL A 330 -5.53 -13.32 -16.84
C VAL A 330 -4.43 -13.79 -17.81
N HIS A 331 -3.15 -13.73 -17.44
CA HIS A 331 -1.99 -14.20 -18.24
C HIS A 331 -1.50 -15.59 -17.83
N ASN A 332 -2.26 -16.29 -16.97
CA ASN A 332 -1.88 -17.55 -16.35
C ASN A 332 -0.52 -17.47 -15.60
N LYS A 333 -0.21 -16.30 -15.03
CA LYS A 333 0.90 -16.08 -14.08
C LYS A 333 0.34 -15.77 -12.71
N ILE A 334 1.08 -16.03 -11.65
CA ILE A 334 0.62 -15.70 -10.30
C ILE A 334 0.56 -14.18 -10.14
N PHE A 335 -0.53 -13.74 -9.51
CA PHE A 335 -0.89 -12.34 -9.38
C PHE A 335 0.04 -11.57 -8.43
N GLY A 336 0.36 -10.32 -8.76
CA GLY A 336 1.30 -9.49 -8.00
C GLY A 336 0.79 -9.21 -6.58
N GLY A 337 -0.49 -8.84 -6.47
CA GLY A 337 -1.20 -8.65 -5.21
C GLY A 337 -1.19 -9.89 -4.32
N TYR A 338 -1.29 -11.09 -4.89
CA TYR A 338 -1.23 -12.32 -4.11
C TYR A 338 0.16 -12.55 -3.49
N LEU A 339 1.22 -12.29 -4.26
CA LEU A 339 2.59 -12.32 -3.75
C LEU A 339 2.81 -11.28 -2.64
N MET A 340 2.26 -10.06 -2.79
CA MET A 340 2.32 -9.03 -1.74
C MET A 340 1.60 -9.48 -0.47
N ARG A 341 0.42 -10.08 -0.58
CA ARG A 341 -0.34 -10.60 0.56
C ARG A 341 0.44 -11.66 1.32
N LEU A 342 0.92 -12.71 0.65
CA LEU A 342 1.68 -13.78 1.30
C LEU A 342 2.96 -13.25 1.96
N ALA A 343 3.64 -12.30 1.31
CA ALA A 343 4.83 -11.67 1.88
C ALA A 343 4.50 -10.80 3.10
N HIS A 344 3.37 -10.07 3.09
CA HIS A 344 2.90 -9.31 4.25
C HIS A 344 2.51 -10.25 5.41
N GLU A 345 1.78 -11.32 5.15
CA GLU A 345 1.35 -12.29 6.18
C GLU A 345 2.58 -12.96 6.85
N LEU A 346 3.61 -13.32 6.08
CA LEU A 346 4.86 -13.87 6.62
C LEU A 346 5.74 -12.83 7.34
N SER A 347 5.78 -11.57 6.88
CA SER A 347 6.51 -10.51 7.58
C SER A 347 5.88 -10.15 8.91
N PHE A 348 4.54 -10.07 8.97
CA PHE A 348 3.78 -9.85 10.19
C PHE A 348 3.99 -10.99 11.20
N ALA A 349 3.95 -12.25 10.75
CA ALA A 349 4.20 -13.41 11.61
C ALA A 349 5.62 -13.36 12.22
N ASN A 350 6.64 -13.10 11.39
CA ASN A 350 8.03 -12.98 11.87
C ASN A 350 8.21 -11.78 12.82
N GLY A 351 7.65 -10.62 12.48
CA GLY A 351 7.67 -9.43 13.34
C GLY A 351 6.99 -9.64 14.69
N SER A 352 5.92 -10.45 14.73
CA SER A 352 5.22 -10.81 15.97
C SER A 352 6.08 -11.70 16.87
N VAL A 353 6.76 -12.71 16.30
CA VAL A 353 7.71 -13.56 17.03
C VAL A 353 8.95 -12.77 17.49
N PHE A 354 9.45 -11.87 16.66
CA PHE A 354 10.62 -11.02 16.94
C PHE A 354 10.37 -10.06 18.11
N THR A 355 9.21 -9.39 18.13
CA THR A 355 8.83 -8.41 19.18
C THR A 355 8.08 -9.00 20.38
N GLN A 356 7.71 -10.29 20.31
CA GLN A 356 6.86 -10.98 21.29
C GLN A 356 5.52 -10.25 21.57
N SER A 357 5.04 -9.50 20.58
CA SER A 357 3.90 -8.59 20.71
C SER A 357 3.25 -8.37 19.33
N ARG A 358 2.33 -7.42 19.24
CA ARG A 358 1.57 -7.12 18.02
C ARG A 358 2.24 -5.96 17.25
N PRO A 359 2.94 -6.22 16.13
CA PRO A 359 3.48 -5.15 15.30
C PRO A 359 2.37 -4.45 14.51
N SER A 360 2.48 -3.13 14.38
CA SER A 360 1.64 -2.30 13.52
C SER A 360 2.40 -2.01 12.23
N TYR A 361 1.78 -2.22 11.08
CA TYR A 361 2.35 -1.87 9.78
C TYR A 361 2.52 -0.35 9.68
N VAL A 362 3.64 0.09 9.12
CA VAL A 362 3.91 1.50 8.79
C VAL A 362 3.97 1.69 7.28
N SER A 363 4.80 0.90 6.59
CA SER A 363 4.95 1.01 5.14
C SER A 363 5.49 -0.25 4.48
N LEU A 364 5.34 -0.33 3.16
CA LEU A 364 6.07 -1.23 2.26
C LEU A 364 6.95 -0.35 1.38
N ASP A 365 8.27 -0.56 1.39
CA ASP A 365 9.19 0.17 0.52
C ASP A 365 9.07 -0.26 -0.95
N ASP A 366 9.63 0.54 -1.85
CA ASP A 366 9.55 0.29 -3.29
C ASP A 366 10.23 -1.03 -3.69
N PHE A 367 9.59 -1.71 -4.64
CA PHE A 367 10.09 -2.97 -5.20
C PHE A 367 9.65 -3.13 -6.66
N SER A 368 10.28 -4.07 -7.37
CA SER A 368 9.98 -4.35 -8.77
C SER A 368 9.83 -5.85 -9.01
N PHE A 369 8.86 -6.22 -9.84
CA PHE A 369 8.61 -7.59 -10.27
C PHE A 369 9.64 -8.02 -11.32
N LYS A 370 10.76 -8.61 -10.89
CA LYS A 370 11.90 -8.90 -11.79
C LYS A 370 11.62 -10.07 -12.73
N LYS A 371 10.87 -11.07 -12.26
CA LYS A 371 10.54 -12.30 -12.99
C LYS A 371 9.08 -12.69 -12.71
N PRO A 372 8.30 -13.14 -13.72
CA PRO A 372 6.95 -13.66 -13.50
C PRO A 372 7.01 -15.02 -12.79
N VAL A 373 6.04 -15.27 -11.91
CA VAL A 373 5.84 -16.58 -11.27
C VAL A 373 4.82 -17.37 -12.07
N ASN A 374 5.12 -18.64 -12.36
CA ASN A 374 4.22 -19.52 -13.11
C ASN A 374 3.29 -20.31 -12.18
N ILE A 375 2.15 -20.75 -12.71
CA ILE A 375 1.30 -21.76 -12.06
C ILE A 375 2.09 -23.09 -12.02
N GLY A 376 1.93 -23.85 -10.94
CA GLY A 376 2.68 -25.09 -10.68
C GLY A 376 4.09 -24.87 -10.13
N SER A 377 4.59 -23.63 -10.09
CA SER A 377 5.86 -23.32 -9.42
C SER A 377 5.75 -23.53 -7.91
N ILE A 378 6.84 -23.99 -7.29
CA ILE A 378 7.01 -24.00 -5.83
C ILE A 378 7.57 -22.64 -5.43
N LEU A 379 6.79 -21.84 -4.70
CA LEU A 379 7.20 -20.54 -4.18
C LEU A 379 7.72 -20.72 -2.75
N ARG A 380 8.96 -20.32 -2.50
CA ARG A 380 9.53 -20.19 -1.16
C ARG A 380 9.65 -18.72 -0.79
N LEU A 381 9.00 -18.34 0.31
CA LEU A 381 9.10 -17.03 0.93
C LEU A 381 10.02 -17.14 2.14
N LYS A 382 11.10 -16.34 2.17
CA LYS A 382 12.03 -16.22 3.30
C LYS A 382 11.90 -14.83 3.90
N SER A 383 11.35 -14.76 5.09
CA SER A 383 11.24 -13.55 5.91
C SER A 383 12.45 -13.45 6.85
N GLN A 384 13.05 -12.27 6.94
CA GLN A 384 14.17 -12.00 7.85
C GLN A 384 14.09 -10.55 8.35
N VAL A 385 14.30 -10.31 9.63
CA VAL A 385 14.36 -8.94 10.14
C VAL A 385 15.77 -8.39 9.88
N VAL A 386 15.86 -7.34 9.07
CA VAL A 386 17.15 -6.84 8.54
C VAL A 386 17.66 -5.61 9.27
N TYR A 387 16.77 -4.81 9.86
CA TYR A 387 17.14 -3.58 10.55
C TYR A 387 16.15 -3.26 11.68
N SER A 388 16.61 -2.56 12.72
CA SER A 388 15.85 -2.24 13.93
C SER A 388 16.34 -0.93 14.54
N GLU A 389 15.42 -0.06 14.98
CA GLU A 389 15.69 1.12 15.80
C GLU A 389 14.90 0.96 17.12
N PRO A 390 15.50 0.36 18.18
CA PRO A 390 14.85 0.14 19.47
C PRO A 390 14.25 1.42 20.08
N GLU A 391 14.92 2.55 19.89
CA GLU A 391 14.53 3.87 20.42
C GLU A 391 13.18 4.34 19.86
N ASN A 392 12.95 4.08 18.57
CA ASN A 392 11.70 4.40 17.87
C ASN A 392 10.68 3.25 17.94
N LYS A 393 11.07 2.09 18.52
CA LYS A 393 10.33 0.81 18.45
C LYS A 393 9.95 0.41 17.02
N THR A 394 10.81 0.72 16.04
CA THR A 394 10.60 0.38 14.62
C THR A 394 11.57 -0.71 14.16
N PHE A 395 11.14 -1.51 13.20
CA PHE A 395 11.99 -2.52 12.57
C PHE A 395 11.55 -2.79 11.13
N GLN A 396 12.49 -3.28 10.31
CA GLN A 396 12.28 -3.61 8.91
C GLN A 396 12.46 -5.11 8.67
N VAL A 397 11.47 -5.72 8.03
CA VAL A 397 11.45 -7.13 7.64
C VAL A 397 11.57 -7.25 6.13
N ALA A 398 12.65 -7.89 5.66
CA ALA A 398 12.80 -8.25 4.26
C ALA A 398 12.14 -9.61 4.01
N VAL A 399 11.21 -9.69 3.08
CA VAL A 399 10.61 -10.95 2.61
C VAL A 399 11.01 -11.23 1.18
N SER A 400 11.66 -12.35 1.01
CA SER A 400 12.42 -12.71 -0.17
C SER A 400 11.71 -13.88 -0.87
N ALA A 401 11.25 -13.69 -2.10
CA ALA A 401 10.46 -14.65 -2.86
C ALA A 401 11.29 -15.40 -3.91
N ASP A 402 11.53 -16.70 -3.71
CA ASP A 402 12.21 -17.59 -4.65
C ASP A 402 11.21 -18.53 -5.34
N VAL A 403 11.36 -18.74 -6.65
CA VAL A 403 10.76 -19.87 -7.35
C VAL A 403 11.76 -21.02 -7.36
N ILE A 404 11.36 -22.18 -6.86
CA ILE A 404 12.16 -23.40 -6.86
C ILE A 404 11.82 -24.22 -8.12
N ASP A 405 12.84 -24.56 -8.91
CA ASP A 405 12.81 -25.55 -9.98
C ASP A 405 13.27 -26.89 -9.39
N ASN A 406 12.32 -27.78 -9.13
CA ASN A 406 12.57 -29.09 -8.54
C ASN A 406 13.32 -30.04 -9.49
N MET A 407 13.20 -29.86 -10.80
CA MET A 407 13.88 -30.68 -11.81
C MET A 407 15.36 -30.30 -11.97
N ARG A 408 15.68 -29.02 -11.81
CA ARG A 408 17.06 -28.50 -11.88
C ARG A 408 17.74 -28.32 -10.54
N ASN A 409 17.00 -28.46 -9.43
CA ASN A 409 17.45 -28.12 -8.08
C ASN A 409 18.00 -26.69 -7.96
N THR A 410 17.38 -25.74 -8.68
CA THR A 410 17.75 -24.32 -8.64
C THR A 410 16.64 -23.50 -7.96
N ALA A 411 17.02 -22.36 -7.38
CA ALA A 411 16.09 -21.39 -6.82
C ALA A 411 16.37 -20.02 -7.42
N GLU A 412 15.36 -19.41 -8.03
CA GLU A 412 15.47 -18.10 -8.65
C GLU A 412 14.72 -17.04 -7.84
N ARG A 413 15.45 -16.05 -7.32
CA ARG A 413 14.87 -14.86 -6.69
C ARG A 413 14.02 -14.12 -7.72
N THR A 414 12.73 -14.03 -7.45
CA THR A 414 11.82 -13.16 -8.20
C THR A 414 11.91 -11.76 -7.61
N ASN A 415 11.43 -11.58 -6.37
CA ASN A 415 11.22 -10.27 -5.76
C ASN A 415 11.68 -10.28 -4.29
N THR A 416 11.95 -9.10 -3.75
CA THR A 416 12.17 -8.90 -2.31
C THR A 416 11.35 -7.69 -1.88
N PHE A 417 10.47 -7.90 -0.91
CA PHE A 417 9.61 -6.89 -0.29
C PHE A 417 10.28 -6.45 1.02
N TYR A 418 10.18 -5.17 1.37
CA TYR A 418 10.73 -4.64 2.63
C TYR A 418 9.61 -3.92 3.37
N PHE A 419 9.14 -4.56 4.45
CA PHE A 419 8.03 -4.10 5.27
C PHE A 419 8.57 -3.41 6.51
N ASN A 420 8.10 -2.19 6.77
CA ASN A 420 8.43 -1.42 7.96
C ASN A 420 7.28 -1.53 8.97
N PHE A 421 7.62 -1.89 10.21
CA PHE A 421 6.69 -2.03 11.32
C PHE A 421 7.12 -1.16 12.50
N CYS A 422 6.14 -0.79 13.33
CA CYS A 422 6.32 -0.19 14.64
C CYS A 422 5.62 -1.08 15.68
N CYS A 423 6.21 -1.27 16.87
CA CYS A 423 5.56 -2.03 17.95
C CYS A 423 5.62 -1.26 19.28
N PRO A 424 4.72 -0.29 19.51
CA PRO A 424 4.72 0.54 20.71
C PRO A 424 4.61 -0.26 22.02
N GLY A 425 3.83 -1.36 22.00
CA GLY A 425 3.62 -2.26 23.13
C GLY A 425 4.52 -3.51 23.16
N GLY A 426 5.58 -3.56 22.35
CA GLY A 426 6.54 -4.67 22.31
C GLY A 426 7.97 -4.24 22.62
N VAL A 427 8.84 -5.22 22.83
CA VAL A 427 10.29 -4.99 22.98
C VAL A 427 10.94 -5.21 21.61
N VAL A 428 11.40 -4.12 21.00
CA VAL A 428 12.17 -4.17 19.75
C VAL A 428 13.65 -4.32 20.11
N ARG A 429 14.17 -5.55 19.99
CA ARG A 429 15.58 -5.85 20.22
C ARG A 429 16.46 -5.31 19.09
N ARG A 430 17.69 -4.93 19.41
CA ARG A 430 18.70 -4.48 18.45
C ARG A 430 19.23 -5.68 17.66
N ILE A 431 19.09 -5.62 16.35
CA ILE A 431 19.60 -6.65 15.44
C ILE A 431 21.09 -6.43 15.22
N VAL A 432 21.86 -7.51 15.41
CA VAL A 432 23.31 -7.52 15.20
C VAL A 432 23.69 -8.50 14.08
N PRO A 433 24.40 -8.04 13.02
CA PRO A 433 24.87 -8.93 11.96
C PRO A 433 26.10 -9.73 12.41
N ARG A 434 26.21 -10.99 11.96
CA ARG A 434 27.33 -11.89 12.29
C ARG A 434 28.28 -12.09 11.11
N SER A 435 27.73 -12.36 9.93
CA SER A 435 28.50 -12.53 8.69
C SER A 435 28.61 -11.22 7.90
N TYR A 436 29.54 -11.17 6.95
CA TYR A 436 29.61 -10.07 5.98
C TYR A 436 28.32 -9.94 5.15
N GLU A 437 27.65 -11.06 4.84
CA GLU A 437 26.36 -11.04 4.15
C GLU A 437 25.28 -10.37 5.01
N ASP A 438 25.24 -10.67 6.31
CA ASP A 438 24.32 -10.02 7.25
C ASP A 438 24.63 -8.53 7.41
N MET A 439 25.90 -8.14 7.39
CA MET A 439 26.32 -6.73 7.39
C MET A 439 25.82 -5.99 6.15
N MET A 440 25.84 -6.63 4.96
CA MET A 440 25.27 -6.05 3.75
C MET A 440 23.74 -5.94 3.83
N LYS A 441 23.03 -6.95 4.36
CA LYS A 441 21.57 -6.89 4.59
C LYS A 441 21.19 -5.78 5.58
N TYR A 442 21.93 -5.66 6.68
CA TYR A 442 21.73 -4.62 7.68
C TYR A 442 21.94 -3.22 7.10
N LEU A 443 23.00 -3.01 6.31
CA LEU A 443 23.20 -1.74 5.61
C LEU A 443 22.13 -1.46 4.55
N GLU A 444 21.68 -2.46 3.79
CA GLU A 444 20.57 -2.25 2.84
C GLU A 444 19.29 -1.83 3.58
N GLY A 445 18.95 -2.52 4.68
CA GLY A 445 17.79 -2.19 5.50
C GLY A 445 17.87 -0.79 6.12
N ARG A 446 19.05 -0.41 6.64
CA ARG A 446 19.31 0.94 7.14
C ARG A 446 19.17 2.01 6.04
N ARG A 447 19.74 1.77 4.85
CA ARG A 447 19.59 2.69 3.70
C ARG A 447 18.12 2.87 3.33
N ARG A 448 17.37 1.77 3.22
CA ARG A 448 15.93 1.78 2.91
C ARG A 448 15.12 2.55 3.96
N ALA A 449 15.37 2.31 5.26
CA ALA A 449 14.72 3.05 6.34
C ALA A 449 15.01 4.57 6.26
N GLN A 450 16.24 4.97 5.94
CA GLN A 450 16.61 6.38 5.77
C GLN A 450 15.95 7.02 4.55
N THR A 451 16.03 6.39 3.38
CA THR A 451 15.35 6.83 2.15
C THR A 451 13.83 6.89 2.33
N GLY A 452 13.25 5.91 3.02
CA GLY A 452 11.82 5.85 3.33
C GLY A 452 11.32 7.03 4.16
N LYS A 453 12.07 7.45 5.19
CA LYS A 453 11.78 8.65 5.99
C LYS A 453 11.77 9.93 5.12
N ILE A 454 12.66 10.02 4.13
CA ILE A 454 12.71 11.14 3.17
C ILE A 454 11.51 11.12 2.22
N ILE A 455 11.21 9.95 1.62
CA ILE A 455 10.09 9.80 0.68
C ILE A 455 8.74 10.08 1.36
N SER A 456 8.51 9.54 2.56
CA SER A 456 7.28 9.75 3.32
C SER A 456 7.04 11.24 3.64
N LYS A 457 8.11 11.98 3.97
CA LYS A 457 8.05 13.44 4.15
C LYS A 457 7.68 14.17 2.85
N LEU A 458 8.36 13.86 1.75
CA LEU A 458 8.07 14.46 0.44
C LEU A 458 6.63 14.17 -0.03
N GLN A 459 6.14 12.94 0.14
CA GLN A 459 4.76 12.58 -0.19
C GLN A 459 3.73 13.34 0.65
N SER A 460 4.07 13.68 1.90
CA SER A 460 3.21 14.48 2.77
C SER A 460 3.21 15.96 2.38
N GLU A 461 4.38 16.52 2.03
CA GLU A 461 4.50 17.89 1.52
C GLU A 461 3.77 18.08 0.18
N MET A 462 3.81 17.07 -0.70
CA MET A 462 3.10 17.04 -1.99
C MET A 462 1.57 17.00 -1.89
N GLN A 463 1.00 16.61 -0.74
CA GLN A 463 -0.46 16.60 -0.53
C GLN A 463 -0.98 17.90 0.06
N ASN A 464 -0.07 18.74 0.58
CA ASN A 464 -0.38 20.03 1.19
C ASN A 464 -0.15 21.22 0.24
N GLN A 465 0.03 20.96 -1.06
CA GLN A 465 0.29 21.92 -2.16
C GLN A 465 -0.64 21.69 -3.35
#